data_AF-A0A916JG23-F1
#
_entry.id   AF-A0A916JG23-F1
#
_cell.length_a   1.000
_cell.length_b   1.000
_cell.length_c   1.000
_cell.angle_alpha   90.00
_cell.angle_beta   90.00
_cell.angle_gamma   90.00
#
_symmetry.space_group_name_H-M   'P 1'
#
loop_
_entity.id
_entity.type
_entity.pdbx_description
1 polymer ?
#
loop_
_entity_poly.entity_id
_entity_poly.type
_entity_poly.pdbx_seq_one_letter_code
_entity_poly.pdbx_strand_id
1 'polypeptide(L)'
;MQPWHSIKQLALCFNLIEHHQISIDTLQGLEKTRYNQFDTLIFPTLRWLIDQGVRFRHNSEVTDIIFKQDDKGKLFAQGLTYIHSGEEHTLNLGPQACVFVANGSVASDFSIGEHNSAALMTERPGNDWNLWHSLSNKVKGSGDPVQFVNRIRQTTVVSFTVTSPNKKIFQLMEQLSGNVDGTGGLTTLHASNWQISISLPYQPYFLGQPEHISVFWGYGLSPYTLGNFVKKAMVECSGEEILREIISHLNFSQDQHKIMEGTNCRHLIFPYFTAPLLPSADKPEVVPNGVGNLAFIGQFTNVDDYPCLNIEYAVRSARRAVYKLLGLG
;
A
#
# COMPACT_ATOMS: atom_id res chain seq x y z
N MET A 1 -7.76 -6.32 -9.00
CA MET A 1 -7.75 -5.31 -10.08
C MET A 1 -9.18 -4.93 -10.42
N GLN A 2 -9.40 -3.75 -10.99
CA GLN A 2 -10.70 -3.21 -11.37
C GLN A 2 -10.81 -3.04 -12.89
N PRO A 3 -12.02 -2.99 -13.48
CA PRO A 3 -12.21 -2.89 -14.93
C PRO A 3 -11.58 -1.66 -15.60
N TRP A 4 -11.34 -0.59 -14.83
CA TRP A 4 -10.72 0.65 -15.32
C TRP A 4 -9.20 0.70 -15.12
N HIS A 5 -8.58 -0.35 -14.60
CA HIS A 5 -7.12 -0.43 -14.44
C HIS A 5 -6.42 -0.77 -15.76
N SER A 6 -5.11 -0.49 -15.80
CA SER A 6 -4.25 -0.66 -16.97
C SER A 6 -4.16 -2.12 -17.43
N ILE A 7 -4.48 -2.34 -18.71
CA ILE A 7 -4.30 -3.65 -19.38
C ILE A 7 -2.82 -4.07 -19.39
N LYS A 8 -1.88 -3.12 -19.50
CA LYS A 8 -0.43 -3.40 -19.40
C LYS A 8 -0.10 -4.04 -18.04
N GLN A 9 -0.66 -3.49 -16.96
CA GLN A 9 -0.45 -4.05 -15.62
C GLN A 9 -1.08 -5.44 -15.47
N LEU A 10 -2.24 -5.67 -16.08
CA LEU A 10 -2.87 -7.00 -16.12
C LEU A 10 -1.99 -8.03 -16.82
N ALA A 11 -1.46 -7.69 -18.00
CA ALA A 11 -0.56 -8.57 -18.75
C ALA A 11 0.70 -8.92 -17.94
N LEU A 12 1.30 -7.93 -17.26
CA LEU A 12 2.45 -8.15 -16.39
C LEU A 12 2.11 -9.07 -15.19
N CYS A 13 0.90 -8.98 -14.64
CA CYS A 13 0.46 -9.91 -13.59
C CYS A 13 0.32 -11.34 -14.12
N PHE A 14 -0.21 -11.55 -15.33
CA PHE A 14 -0.30 -12.88 -15.93
C PHE A 14 1.08 -13.49 -16.17
N ASN A 15 2.02 -12.71 -16.71
CA ASN A 15 3.41 -13.16 -16.89
C ASN A 15 4.05 -13.55 -15.54
N LEU A 16 3.75 -12.81 -14.47
CA LEU A 16 4.24 -13.12 -13.12
C LEU A 16 3.69 -14.45 -12.61
N ILE A 17 2.38 -14.66 -12.75
CA ILE A 17 1.70 -15.90 -12.33
C ILE A 17 2.29 -17.11 -13.05
N GLU A 18 2.51 -16.99 -14.36
CA GLU A 18 3.14 -18.05 -15.17
C GLU A 18 4.59 -18.30 -14.72
N HIS A 19 5.39 -17.24 -14.56
CA HIS A 19 6.79 -17.35 -14.16
C HIS A 19 6.97 -18.01 -12.79
N HIS A 20 6.12 -17.68 -11.82
CA HIS A 20 6.15 -18.24 -10.47
C HIS A 20 5.32 -19.52 -10.32
N GLN A 21 4.72 -20.02 -11.41
CA GLN A 21 3.91 -21.24 -11.40
C GLN A 21 2.79 -21.20 -10.35
N ILE A 22 2.17 -20.03 -10.18
CA ILE A 22 1.09 -19.84 -9.19
C ILE A 22 -0.21 -20.37 -9.78
N SER A 23 -0.85 -21.31 -9.09
CA SER A 23 -2.22 -21.73 -9.42
C SER A 23 -3.19 -20.65 -8.95
N ILE A 24 -3.95 -20.05 -9.86
CA ILE A 24 -4.86 -18.94 -9.56
C ILE A 24 -6.04 -19.42 -8.68
N ASP A 25 -6.50 -20.64 -8.90
CA ASP A 25 -7.65 -21.25 -8.24
C ASP A 25 -7.33 -21.74 -6.81
N THR A 26 -6.14 -22.28 -6.58
CA THR A 26 -5.74 -22.78 -5.25
C THR A 26 -4.78 -21.84 -4.50
N LEU A 27 -4.19 -20.87 -5.20
CA LEU A 27 -3.09 -20.01 -4.73
C LEU A 27 -1.84 -20.79 -4.30
N GLN A 28 -1.71 -22.06 -4.73
CA GLN A 28 -0.48 -22.84 -4.59
C GLN A 28 0.66 -22.14 -5.34
N GLY A 29 1.84 -22.10 -4.71
CA GLY A 29 3.01 -21.34 -5.20
C GLY A 29 3.14 -19.94 -4.57
N LEU A 30 2.12 -19.46 -3.87
CA LEU A 30 2.22 -18.22 -3.10
C LEU A 30 2.95 -18.47 -1.77
N GLU A 31 4.10 -17.81 -1.60
CA GLU A 31 4.85 -17.83 -0.34
C GLU A 31 4.32 -16.76 0.63
N LYS A 32 4.25 -17.13 1.91
CA LYS A 32 3.79 -16.24 2.98
C LYS A 32 4.86 -16.12 4.05
N THR A 33 4.98 -14.93 4.61
CA THR A 33 5.78 -14.70 5.82
C THR A 33 5.03 -15.22 7.05
N ARG A 34 5.78 -15.64 8.08
CA ARG A 34 5.19 -16.11 9.34
C ARG A 34 4.38 -15.02 10.05
N TYR A 35 4.93 -13.80 10.11
CA TYR A 35 4.27 -12.63 10.65
C TYR A 35 3.90 -11.66 9.52
N ASN A 36 3.26 -10.56 9.86
CA ASN A 36 3.09 -9.44 8.93
C ASN A 36 4.42 -8.99 8.31
N GLN A 37 4.34 -8.33 7.17
CA GLN A 37 5.51 -7.93 6.37
C GLN A 37 6.38 -6.89 7.09
N PHE A 38 5.82 -6.06 7.96
CA PHE A 38 6.61 -5.11 8.73
C PHE A 38 7.55 -5.86 9.68
N ASP A 39 7.00 -6.75 10.51
CA ASP A 39 7.79 -7.54 11.48
C ASP A 39 8.78 -8.49 10.80
N THR A 40 8.40 -9.08 9.66
CA THR A 40 9.23 -10.09 9.00
C THR A 40 10.33 -9.49 8.11
N LEU A 41 10.04 -8.38 7.42
CA LEU A 41 10.93 -7.84 6.38
C LEU A 41 11.45 -6.45 6.73
N ILE A 42 10.58 -5.53 7.13
CA ILE A 42 10.93 -4.12 7.31
C ILE A 42 11.74 -3.92 8.59
N PHE A 43 11.30 -4.45 9.72
CA PHE A 43 11.95 -4.28 11.01
C PHE A 43 13.39 -4.86 11.03
N PRO A 44 13.67 -6.07 10.53
CA PRO A 44 15.03 -6.58 10.43
C PRO A 44 15.91 -5.74 9.50
N THR A 45 15.37 -5.27 8.37
CA THR A 45 16.11 -4.40 7.43
C THR A 45 16.45 -3.06 8.07
N LEU A 46 15.49 -2.44 8.76
CA LEU A 46 15.70 -1.20 9.51
C LEU A 46 16.80 -1.38 10.57
N ARG A 47 16.74 -2.48 11.35
CA ARG A 47 17.75 -2.78 12.36
C ARG A 47 19.13 -2.92 11.74
N TRP A 48 19.25 -3.68 10.65
CA TRP A 48 20.51 -3.84 9.94
C TRP A 48 21.06 -2.50 9.44
N LEU A 49 20.23 -1.64 8.84
CA LEU A 49 20.66 -0.30 8.38
C LEU A 49 21.17 0.58 9.54
N ILE A 50 20.49 0.55 10.69
CA ILE A 50 20.94 1.28 11.89
C ILE A 50 22.31 0.76 12.35
N ASP A 51 22.49 -0.56 12.39
CA ASP A 51 23.76 -1.18 12.79
C ASP A 51 24.89 -0.89 11.77
N GLN A 52 24.56 -0.62 10.50
CA GLN A 52 25.51 -0.10 9.49
C GLN A 52 25.77 1.42 9.58
N GLY A 53 25.16 2.12 10.55
CA GLY A 53 25.35 3.55 10.77
C GLY A 53 24.49 4.46 9.88
N VAL A 54 23.46 3.94 9.22
CA VAL A 54 22.49 4.75 8.46
C VAL A 54 21.72 5.65 9.41
N ARG A 55 21.61 6.93 9.05
CA ARG A 55 20.92 7.94 9.87
C ARG A 55 19.47 8.09 9.45
N PHE A 56 18.56 7.88 10.38
CA PHE A 56 17.13 8.10 10.20
C PHE A 56 16.72 9.44 10.80
N ARG A 57 15.95 10.23 10.05
CA ARG A 57 15.34 11.49 10.51
C ARG A 57 13.83 11.37 10.37
N HIS A 58 13.14 11.31 11.50
CA HIS A 58 11.68 11.32 11.56
C HIS A 58 11.16 12.75 11.69
N ASN A 59 9.84 12.93 11.62
CA ASN A 59 9.18 14.24 11.75
C ASN A 59 9.79 15.30 10.82
N SER A 60 10.11 14.89 9.59
CA SER A 60 10.80 15.71 8.59
C SER A 60 10.08 15.56 7.25
N GLU A 61 9.46 16.62 6.77
CA GLU A 61 8.74 16.66 5.49
C GLU A 61 9.61 17.38 4.45
N VAL A 62 10.12 16.67 3.45
CA VAL A 62 10.86 17.31 2.35
C VAL A 62 9.85 18.03 1.44
N THR A 63 9.93 19.35 1.41
CA THR A 63 9.01 20.20 0.65
C THR A 63 9.55 20.53 -0.74
N ASP A 64 10.88 20.54 -0.91
CA ASP A 64 11.48 20.89 -2.20
C ASP A 64 12.91 20.35 -2.39
N ILE A 65 13.33 20.28 -3.67
CA ILE A 65 14.70 19.96 -4.07
C ILE A 65 15.27 21.13 -4.88
N ILE A 66 16.42 21.62 -4.43
CA ILE A 66 17.14 22.72 -5.07
C ILE A 66 18.07 22.11 -6.13
N PHE A 67 17.91 22.55 -7.38
CA PHE A 67 18.74 22.10 -8.49
C PHE A 67 19.69 23.19 -8.96
N LYS A 68 20.84 22.76 -9.47
CA LYS A 68 21.74 23.56 -10.30
C LYS A 68 21.91 22.87 -11.65
N GLN A 69 21.90 23.67 -12.71
CA GLN A 69 22.15 23.19 -14.06
C GLN A 69 23.66 23.28 -14.37
N ASP A 70 24.20 22.28 -15.05
CA ASP A 70 25.54 22.34 -15.63
C ASP A 70 25.54 23.05 -16.99
N ASP A 71 26.73 23.26 -17.55
CA ASP A 71 26.91 23.94 -18.84
C ASP A 71 26.27 23.18 -20.03
N LYS A 72 25.94 21.89 -19.85
CA LYS A 72 25.29 21.03 -20.85
C LYS A 72 23.78 20.96 -20.66
N GLY A 73 23.23 21.71 -19.70
CA GLY A 73 21.81 21.74 -19.41
C GLY A 73 21.32 20.62 -18.49
N LYS A 74 22.21 19.82 -17.89
CA LYS A 74 21.85 18.71 -17.00
C LYS A 74 21.64 19.23 -15.57
N LEU A 75 20.55 18.81 -14.92
CA LEU A 75 20.20 19.19 -13.57
C LEU A 75 20.86 18.29 -12.52
N PHE A 76 21.39 18.91 -11.47
CA PHE A 76 21.95 18.23 -10.30
C PHE A 76 21.31 18.79 -9.03
N ALA A 77 20.78 17.91 -8.18
CA ALA A 77 20.30 18.27 -6.86
C ALA A 77 21.48 18.75 -6.00
N GLN A 78 21.35 19.94 -5.42
CA GLN A 78 22.35 20.61 -4.57
C GLN A 78 21.87 20.81 -3.13
N GLY A 79 20.55 20.72 -2.90
CA GLY A 79 19.99 20.89 -1.56
C GLY A 79 18.57 20.33 -1.45
N LEU A 80 18.15 20.07 -0.22
CA LEU A 80 16.77 19.72 0.13
C LEU A 80 16.21 20.79 1.06
N THR A 81 15.03 21.30 0.75
CA THR A 81 14.23 22.09 1.70
C THR A 81 13.27 21.14 2.40
N TYR A 82 13.21 21.22 3.73
CA TYR A 82 12.35 20.35 4.52
C TYR A 82 11.85 21.06 5.78
N ILE A 83 10.65 20.70 6.21
CA ILE A 83 10.07 21.13 7.47
C ILE A 83 10.42 20.11 8.54
N HIS A 84 11.02 20.53 9.64
CA HIS A 84 11.26 19.70 10.81
C HIS A 84 10.68 20.37 12.05
N SER A 85 9.80 19.65 12.76
CA SER A 85 9.13 20.19 13.95
C SER A 85 8.44 21.56 13.73
N GLY A 86 7.92 21.80 12.52
CA GLY A 86 7.23 23.03 12.13
C GLY A 86 8.11 24.16 11.60
N GLU A 87 9.44 23.99 11.58
CA GLU A 87 10.39 24.98 11.07
C GLU A 87 10.99 24.54 9.74
N GLU A 88 11.18 25.48 8.80
CA GLU A 88 11.81 25.22 7.52
C GLU A 88 13.34 25.20 7.66
N HIS A 89 13.97 24.18 7.07
CA HIS A 89 15.41 24.00 7.03
C HIS A 89 15.90 23.65 5.63
N THR A 90 17.17 23.93 5.39
CA THR A 90 17.86 23.54 4.14
C THR A 90 19.03 22.63 4.45
N LEU A 91 19.09 21.48 3.76
CA LEU A 91 20.23 20.58 3.78
C LEU A 91 21.01 20.73 2.46
N ASN A 92 22.25 21.24 2.54
CA ASN A 92 23.15 21.26 1.39
C ASN A 92 23.71 19.86 1.12
N LEU A 93 23.73 19.47 -0.14
CA LEU A 93 24.21 18.18 -0.60
C LEU A 93 25.68 18.28 -1.05
N GLY A 94 26.46 17.25 -0.73
CA GLY A 94 27.83 17.14 -1.23
C GLY A 94 27.88 16.83 -2.73
N PRO A 95 29.04 17.02 -3.39
CA PRO A 95 29.18 16.87 -4.85
C PRO A 95 28.90 15.46 -5.37
N GLN A 96 28.99 14.44 -4.51
CA GLN A 96 28.74 13.03 -4.83
C GLN A 96 27.40 12.51 -4.27
N ALA A 97 26.60 13.39 -3.67
CA ALA A 97 25.34 12.99 -3.07
C ALA A 97 24.34 12.53 -4.14
N CYS A 98 23.66 11.42 -3.87
CA CYS A 98 22.54 10.93 -4.65
C CYS A 98 21.24 11.13 -3.87
N VAL A 99 20.17 11.52 -4.57
CA VAL A 99 18.84 11.73 -4.00
C VAL A 99 17.88 10.68 -4.56
N PHE A 100 17.20 9.97 -3.68
CA PHE A 100 16.20 8.97 -4.05
C PHE A 100 14.84 9.43 -3.56
N VAL A 101 13.90 9.64 -4.48
CA VAL A 101 12.57 10.17 -4.20
C VAL A 101 11.55 9.05 -4.33
N ALA A 102 10.95 8.64 -3.22
CA ALA A 102 9.73 7.84 -3.25
C ALA A 102 8.54 8.77 -3.59
N ASN A 103 8.19 8.87 -4.87
CA ASN A 103 7.19 9.83 -5.32
C ASN A 103 5.77 9.31 -5.07
N GLY A 104 5.02 9.98 -4.19
CA GLY A 104 3.66 9.58 -3.81
C GLY A 104 3.62 8.27 -3.01
N SER A 105 2.47 7.98 -2.40
CA SER A 105 2.26 6.75 -1.65
C SER A 105 0.82 6.25 -1.81
N VAL A 106 0.68 4.93 -1.92
CA VAL A 106 -0.63 4.26 -1.92
C VAL A 106 -1.34 4.36 -0.57
N ALA A 107 -0.57 4.67 0.48
CA ALA A 107 -1.04 4.90 1.84
C ALA A 107 -1.11 6.40 2.19
N SER A 108 -0.90 7.32 1.25
CA SER A 108 -1.14 8.74 1.52
C SER A 108 -2.61 8.97 1.88
N ASP A 109 -2.83 9.89 2.81
CA ASP A 109 -4.16 10.38 3.20
C ASP A 109 -5.14 9.28 3.65
N PHE A 110 -4.64 8.17 4.17
CA PHE A 110 -5.53 7.15 4.74
C PHE A 110 -6.26 7.71 5.96
N SER A 111 -7.51 7.32 6.13
CA SER A 111 -8.27 7.60 7.35
C SER A 111 -8.52 6.31 8.13
N ILE A 112 -8.54 6.43 9.46
CA ILE A 112 -8.79 5.31 10.37
C ILE A 112 -10.21 5.41 10.89
N GLY A 113 -10.93 4.31 10.83
CA GLY A 113 -12.16 4.09 11.57
C GLY A 113 -11.95 3.06 12.67
N GLU A 114 -12.79 3.16 13.69
CA GLU A 114 -12.76 2.28 14.85
C GLU A 114 -13.97 1.35 14.85
N HIS A 115 -14.05 0.44 15.81
CA HIS A 115 -15.15 -0.50 15.88
C HIS A 115 -16.52 0.18 15.88
N ASN A 116 -16.66 1.27 16.62
CA ASN A 116 -17.93 1.97 16.80
C ASN A 116 -18.04 3.28 16.01
N SER A 117 -17.07 3.62 15.17
CA SER A 117 -17.08 4.88 14.41
C SER A 117 -16.49 4.73 13.02
N ALA A 118 -17.15 5.32 12.03
CA ALA A 118 -16.62 5.41 10.68
C ALA A 118 -15.35 6.27 10.62
N ALA A 119 -14.54 6.05 9.60
CA ALA A 119 -13.36 6.87 9.34
C ALA A 119 -13.76 8.23 8.76
N LEU A 120 -13.06 9.30 9.15
CA LEU A 120 -13.25 10.62 8.55
C LEU A 120 -12.30 10.78 7.36
N MET A 121 -12.80 10.60 6.13
CA MET A 121 -11.99 10.77 4.92
C MET A 121 -12.16 12.14 4.26
N THR A 122 -11.13 12.56 3.56
CA THR A 122 -11.15 13.70 2.62
C THR A 122 -11.03 13.18 1.19
N GLU A 123 -11.76 13.79 0.25
CA GLU A 123 -11.57 13.55 -1.19
C GLU A 123 -10.56 14.54 -1.81
N ARG A 124 -9.67 15.12 -0.99
CA ARG A 124 -8.59 16.01 -1.43
C ARG A 124 -7.23 15.40 -1.08
N PRO A 125 -6.26 15.43 -2.01
CA PRO A 125 -4.90 14.99 -1.69
C PRO A 125 -4.30 15.88 -0.62
N GLY A 126 -3.59 15.25 0.32
CA GLY A 126 -2.77 15.94 1.30
C GLY A 126 -1.38 16.25 0.77
N ASN A 127 -0.47 16.57 1.70
CA ASN A 127 0.82 17.15 1.35
C ASN A 127 1.83 16.14 0.78
N ASP A 128 1.62 14.84 0.95
CA ASP A 128 2.53 13.78 0.46
C ASP A 128 2.78 13.86 -1.06
N TRP A 129 1.88 14.48 -1.81
CA TRP A 129 1.96 14.66 -3.26
C TRP A 129 2.69 15.95 -3.68
N ASN A 130 2.88 16.90 -2.76
CA ASN A 130 3.39 18.24 -3.06
C ASN A 130 4.82 18.20 -3.57
N LEU A 131 5.69 17.36 -3.00
CA LEU A 131 7.06 17.22 -3.48
C LEU A 131 7.10 16.75 -4.93
N TRP A 132 6.30 15.73 -5.28
CA TRP A 132 6.22 15.25 -6.65
C TRP A 132 5.66 16.32 -7.60
N HIS A 133 4.63 17.05 -7.17
CA HIS A 133 4.09 18.16 -7.96
C HIS A 133 5.09 19.34 -8.13
N SER A 134 5.91 19.64 -7.13
CA SER A 134 7.01 20.60 -7.27
C SER A 134 8.02 20.12 -8.32
N LEU A 135 8.39 18.83 -8.26
CA LEU A 135 9.35 18.22 -9.18
C LEU A 135 8.82 18.18 -10.62
N SER A 136 7.51 17.96 -10.84
CA SER A 136 6.89 17.97 -12.19
C SER A 136 7.10 19.29 -12.93
N ASN A 137 7.23 20.40 -12.19
CA ASN A 137 7.47 21.72 -12.76
C ASN A 137 8.96 22.02 -13.00
N LYS A 138 9.88 21.24 -12.41
CA LYS A 138 11.33 21.50 -12.43
C LYS A 138 12.13 20.49 -13.24
N VAL A 139 11.69 19.24 -13.27
CA VAL A 139 12.40 18.11 -13.85
C VAL A 139 11.60 17.55 -15.01
N LYS A 140 12.10 17.74 -16.24
CA LYS A 140 11.44 17.19 -17.43
C LYS A 140 11.37 15.65 -17.33
N GLY A 141 10.17 15.10 -17.52
CA GLY A 141 9.95 13.66 -17.47
C GLY A 141 9.86 13.08 -16.06
N SER A 142 9.66 13.91 -15.03
CA SER A 142 9.40 13.43 -13.67
C SER A 142 7.96 12.95 -13.43
N GLY A 143 7.09 12.99 -14.45
CA GLY A 143 5.68 12.71 -14.29
C GLY A 143 4.90 13.78 -13.53
N ASP A 144 3.58 13.61 -13.44
CA ASP A 144 2.67 14.49 -12.68
C ASP A 144 1.72 13.68 -11.78
N PRO A 145 1.70 13.92 -10.45
CA PRO A 145 0.80 13.23 -9.53
C PRO A 145 -0.70 13.47 -9.82
N VAL A 146 -1.08 14.55 -10.52
CA VAL A 146 -2.48 14.94 -10.78
C VAL A 146 -3.31 13.80 -11.39
N GLN A 147 -2.70 12.99 -12.26
CA GLN A 147 -3.36 11.85 -12.91
C GLN A 147 -3.70 10.71 -11.94
N PHE A 148 -3.02 10.64 -10.80
CA PHE A 148 -3.21 9.64 -9.76
C PHE A 148 -4.17 10.11 -8.67
N VAL A 149 -4.10 11.40 -8.30
CA VAL A 149 -4.84 11.92 -7.14
C VAL A 149 -6.26 12.37 -7.45
N ASN A 150 -6.61 12.62 -8.71
CA ASN A 150 -7.94 13.10 -9.09
C ASN A 150 -8.99 11.99 -9.26
N ARG A 151 -8.62 10.72 -9.06
CA ARG A 151 -9.46 9.55 -9.33
C ARG A 151 -9.75 8.74 -8.07
N ILE A 152 -9.83 9.40 -6.91
CA ILE A 152 -10.03 8.79 -5.57
C ILE A 152 -11.11 7.71 -5.60
N ARG A 153 -12.30 8.00 -6.13
CA ARG A 153 -13.40 7.01 -6.14
C ARG A 153 -13.08 5.70 -6.88
N GLN A 154 -12.17 5.75 -7.84
CA GLN A 154 -11.70 4.60 -8.61
C GLN A 154 -10.46 3.93 -8.00
N THR A 155 -9.78 4.59 -7.07
CA THR A 155 -8.54 4.13 -6.46
C THR A 155 -8.68 3.71 -5.00
N THR A 156 -9.77 4.13 -4.34
CA THR A 156 -10.05 3.84 -2.94
C THR A 156 -10.26 2.36 -2.69
N VAL A 157 -9.60 1.85 -1.65
CA VAL A 157 -9.87 0.53 -1.06
C VAL A 157 -10.11 0.73 0.42
N VAL A 158 -11.10 0.03 0.96
CA VAL A 158 -11.29 -0.03 2.42
C VAL A 158 -10.76 -1.37 2.89
N SER A 159 -9.79 -1.33 3.80
CA SER A 159 -9.24 -2.50 4.47
C SER A 159 -9.72 -2.55 5.91
N PHE A 160 -9.81 -3.73 6.50
CA PHE A 160 -10.15 -3.91 7.90
C PHE A 160 -9.31 -5.01 8.53
N THR A 161 -9.04 -4.84 9.82
CA THR A 161 -8.37 -5.81 10.67
C THR A 161 -9.28 -6.08 11.85
N VAL A 162 -9.56 -7.37 12.09
CA VAL A 162 -10.40 -7.82 13.19
C VAL A 162 -9.53 -8.55 14.19
N THR A 163 -9.57 -8.10 15.44
CA THR A 163 -8.95 -8.75 16.59
C THR A 163 -10.05 -9.32 17.46
N SER A 164 -10.02 -10.63 17.72
CA SER A 164 -11.04 -11.33 18.49
C SER A 164 -10.43 -12.10 19.65
N PRO A 165 -10.99 -12.02 20.88
CA PRO A 165 -10.60 -12.86 22.01
C PRO A 165 -11.21 -14.26 21.96
N ASN A 166 -12.01 -14.55 20.93
CA ASN A 166 -12.60 -15.85 20.71
C ASN A 166 -12.32 -16.35 19.28
N LYS A 167 -12.21 -17.66 19.11
CA LYS A 167 -11.91 -18.29 17.81
C LYS A 167 -13.16 -18.65 17.01
N LYS A 168 -14.35 -18.16 17.37
CA LYS A 168 -15.60 -18.66 16.80
C LYS A 168 -15.68 -18.43 15.28
N ILE A 169 -15.33 -17.24 14.80
CA ILE A 169 -15.30 -16.97 13.35
C ILE A 169 -14.23 -17.80 12.63
N PHE A 170 -13.07 -18.04 13.25
CA PHE A 170 -12.04 -18.90 12.70
C PHE A 170 -12.54 -20.34 12.55
N GLN A 171 -13.13 -20.91 13.59
CA GLN A 171 -13.70 -22.26 13.56
C GLN A 171 -14.75 -22.41 12.46
N LEU A 172 -15.63 -21.43 12.29
CA LEU A 172 -16.66 -21.46 11.25
C LEU A 172 -16.04 -21.30 9.84
N MET A 173 -15.02 -20.46 9.68
CA MET A 173 -14.29 -20.30 8.42
C MET A 173 -13.49 -21.55 8.04
N GLU A 174 -12.88 -22.24 9.01
CA GLU A 174 -12.21 -23.53 8.80
C GLU A 174 -13.22 -24.59 8.35
N GLN A 175 -14.39 -24.66 9.00
CA GLN A 175 -15.48 -25.56 8.60
C GLN A 175 -16.00 -25.26 7.19
N LEU A 176 -16.11 -23.97 6.84
CA LEU A 176 -16.59 -23.52 5.54
C LEU A 176 -15.57 -23.79 4.42
N SER A 177 -14.29 -23.52 4.66
CA SER A 177 -13.25 -23.52 3.64
C SER A 177 -12.43 -24.81 3.58
N GLY A 178 -12.45 -25.62 4.64
CA GLY A 178 -11.55 -26.76 4.82
C GLY A 178 -10.09 -26.39 5.07
N ASN A 179 -9.75 -25.10 5.11
CA ASN A 179 -8.40 -24.61 5.33
C ASN A 179 -8.21 -24.19 6.78
N VAL A 180 -7.11 -24.64 7.38
CA VAL A 180 -6.62 -24.14 8.67
C VAL A 180 -6.09 -22.71 8.47
N ASP A 181 -6.11 -21.91 9.53
CA ASP A 181 -5.55 -20.55 9.50
C ASP A 181 -4.11 -20.53 8.96
N GLY A 182 -3.86 -19.59 8.04
CA GLY A 182 -2.57 -19.42 7.38
C GLY A 182 -2.31 -20.33 6.18
N THR A 183 -3.03 -21.45 6.03
CA THR A 183 -2.84 -22.36 4.88
C THR A 183 -3.57 -21.83 3.66
N GLY A 184 -4.81 -21.36 3.82
CA GLY A 184 -5.63 -20.78 2.75
C GLY A 184 -5.18 -19.39 2.30
N GLY A 185 -5.43 -19.04 1.04
CA GLY A 185 -5.29 -17.67 0.54
C GLY A 185 -6.48 -16.78 0.90
N LEU A 186 -6.78 -15.80 0.04
CA LEU A 186 -7.95 -14.95 0.21
C LEU A 186 -9.25 -15.71 -0.12
N THR A 187 -10.24 -15.59 0.75
CA THR A 187 -11.63 -16.01 0.49
C THR A 187 -12.42 -14.81 0.00
N THR A 188 -12.89 -14.86 -1.24
CA THR A 188 -13.64 -13.77 -1.89
C THR A 188 -15.14 -14.01 -1.78
N LEU A 189 -15.88 -13.03 -1.25
CA LEU A 189 -17.33 -13.06 -1.16
C LEU A 189 -17.93 -12.56 -2.47
N HIS A 190 -18.09 -13.45 -3.46
CA HIS A 190 -18.49 -13.09 -4.83
C HIS A 190 -19.83 -12.34 -4.91
N ALA A 191 -20.78 -12.64 -4.00
CA ALA A 191 -22.09 -11.97 -3.96
C ALA A 191 -22.07 -10.61 -3.24
N SER A 192 -20.93 -10.17 -2.71
CA SER A 192 -20.80 -8.90 -2.00
C SER A 192 -20.70 -7.73 -2.97
N ASN A 193 -21.58 -6.74 -2.79
CA ASN A 193 -21.54 -5.47 -3.51
C ASN A 193 -20.25 -4.69 -3.24
N TRP A 194 -19.64 -4.87 -2.06
CA TRP A 194 -18.37 -4.27 -1.70
C TRP A 194 -17.15 -5.02 -2.28
N GLN A 195 -17.37 -6.19 -2.91
CA GLN A 195 -16.32 -7.08 -3.41
C GLN A 195 -15.31 -7.44 -2.31
N ILE A 196 -15.83 -7.98 -1.20
CA ILE A 196 -15.03 -8.29 -0.01
C ILE A 196 -14.14 -9.50 -0.26
N SER A 197 -12.89 -9.42 0.18
CA SER A 197 -11.98 -10.56 0.30
C SER A 197 -11.38 -10.60 1.71
N ILE A 198 -11.27 -11.79 2.29
CA ILE A 198 -10.84 -12.01 3.67
C ILE A 198 -9.69 -13.02 3.70
N SER A 199 -8.68 -12.78 4.51
CA SER A 199 -7.57 -13.68 4.79
C SER A 199 -7.51 -14.01 6.27
N LEU A 200 -7.36 -15.30 6.58
CA LEU A 200 -7.04 -15.80 7.91
C LEU A 200 -5.55 -16.16 7.89
N PRO A 201 -4.65 -15.25 8.32
CA PRO A 201 -3.22 -15.54 8.34
C PRO A 201 -2.88 -16.53 9.47
N TYR A 202 -1.66 -17.08 9.43
CA TYR A 202 -1.12 -17.86 10.54
C TYR A 202 -1.18 -17.05 11.84
N GLN A 203 -1.66 -17.68 12.91
CA GLN A 203 -1.62 -17.10 14.24
C GLN A 203 -0.37 -17.55 15.03
N PRO A 204 0.29 -16.66 15.80
CA PRO A 204 0.07 -15.21 15.85
C PRO A 204 0.57 -14.49 14.59
N TYR A 205 -0.16 -13.46 14.15
CA TYR A 205 0.19 -12.67 12.96
C TYR A 205 1.10 -11.47 13.27
N PHE A 206 1.02 -10.93 14.49
CA PHE A 206 1.91 -9.89 14.99
C PHE A 206 2.90 -10.45 16.01
N LEU A 207 4.12 -9.91 16.04
CA LEU A 207 5.04 -10.16 17.14
C LEU A 207 4.43 -9.65 18.46
N GLY A 208 4.42 -10.49 19.49
CA GLY A 208 3.85 -10.17 20.79
C GLY A 208 2.32 -10.21 20.86
N GLN A 209 1.63 -10.71 19.82
CA GLN A 209 0.18 -10.94 19.88
C GLN A 209 -0.15 -11.94 21.01
N PRO A 210 -1.07 -11.60 21.95
CA PRO A 210 -1.47 -12.52 23.02
C PRO A 210 -2.06 -13.82 22.46
N GLU A 211 -1.72 -14.96 23.08
CA GLU A 211 -2.13 -16.30 22.59
C GLU A 211 -3.66 -16.49 22.46
N HIS A 212 -4.43 -15.79 23.29
CA HIS A 212 -5.89 -15.86 23.29
C HIS A 212 -6.55 -14.90 22.27
N ILE A 213 -5.78 -14.03 21.62
CA ILE A 213 -6.27 -13.11 20.59
C ILE A 213 -5.98 -13.71 19.22
N SER A 214 -6.96 -13.71 18.34
CA SER A 214 -6.81 -14.08 16.93
C SER A 214 -7.07 -12.87 16.02
N VAL A 215 -6.36 -12.80 14.90
CA VAL A 215 -6.40 -11.68 13.96
C VAL A 215 -6.70 -12.16 12.56
N PHE A 216 -7.74 -11.61 11.93
CA PHE A 216 -7.93 -11.77 10.49
C PHE A 216 -8.06 -10.40 9.81
N TRP A 217 -7.83 -10.39 8.51
CA TRP A 217 -7.73 -9.19 7.70
C TRP A 217 -8.58 -9.31 6.45
N GLY A 218 -9.07 -8.19 5.93
CA GLY A 218 -9.71 -8.16 4.63
C GLY A 218 -9.77 -6.78 4.01
N TYR A 219 -10.39 -6.73 2.84
CA TYR A 219 -10.65 -5.48 2.13
C TYR A 219 -11.91 -5.58 1.28
N GLY A 220 -12.47 -4.42 0.92
CA GLY A 220 -13.49 -4.25 -0.11
C GLY A 220 -12.98 -3.35 -1.24
N LEU A 221 -13.19 -3.75 -2.48
CA LEU A 221 -12.74 -3.01 -3.67
C LEU A 221 -13.81 -2.07 -4.25
N SER A 222 -15.07 -2.19 -3.80
CA SER A 222 -16.16 -1.31 -4.21
C SER A 222 -16.74 -0.55 -3.01
N PRO A 223 -15.94 0.25 -2.29
CA PRO A 223 -16.34 0.74 -0.98
C PRO A 223 -17.39 1.87 -1.00
N TYR A 224 -17.70 2.41 -2.19
CA TYR A 224 -18.76 3.42 -2.38
C TYR A 224 -20.14 2.83 -2.70
N THR A 225 -20.24 1.51 -2.91
CA THR A 225 -21.53 0.86 -3.20
C THR A 225 -22.25 0.53 -1.90
N LEU A 226 -23.59 0.46 -1.93
CA LEU A 226 -24.37 0.05 -0.77
C LEU A 226 -24.12 -1.43 -0.45
N GLY A 227 -23.90 -1.72 0.84
CA GLY A 227 -23.81 -3.08 1.34
C GLY A 227 -25.10 -3.88 1.08
N ASN A 228 -24.96 -5.20 1.00
CA ASN A 228 -26.07 -6.10 0.78
C ASN A 228 -27.00 -6.16 2.01
N PHE A 229 -26.46 -6.04 3.23
CA PHE A 229 -27.21 -6.17 4.49
C PHE A 229 -27.25 -4.86 5.28
N VAL A 230 -26.12 -4.17 5.44
CA VAL A 230 -26.03 -2.92 6.23
C VAL A 230 -26.67 -1.71 5.52
N LYS A 231 -26.80 -1.77 4.18
CA LYS A 231 -27.41 -0.71 3.34
C LYS A 231 -26.75 0.67 3.46
N LYS A 232 -25.45 0.71 3.77
CA LYS A 232 -24.59 1.90 3.72
C LYS A 232 -23.43 1.68 2.75
N ALA A 233 -22.78 2.75 2.28
CA ALA A 233 -21.50 2.59 1.61
C ALA A 233 -20.44 2.13 2.62
N MET A 234 -19.51 1.25 2.22
CA MET A 234 -18.47 0.75 3.12
C MET A 234 -17.62 1.88 3.74
N VAL A 235 -17.38 2.95 2.98
CA VAL A 235 -16.67 4.15 3.47
C VAL A 235 -17.40 4.89 4.60
N GLU A 236 -18.69 4.67 4.76
CA GLU A 236 -19.54 5.30 5.79
C GLU A 236 -19.75 4.38 7.00
N CYS A 237 -19.24 3.15 6.95
CA CYS A 237 -19.46 2.14 7.97
C CYS A 237 -18.47 2.26 9.13
N SER A 238 -18.91 1.92 10.34
CA SER A 238 -18.04 1.55 11.46
C SER A 238 -17.43 0.16 11.25
N GLY A 239 -16.43 -0.20 12.05
CA GLY A 239 -15.87 -1.55 12.02
C GLY A 239 -16.90 -2.63 12.40
N GLU A 240 -17.81 -2.34 13.31
CA GLU A 240 -18.93 -3.21 13.71
C GLU A 240 -19.86 -3.50 12.51
N GLU A 241 -20.26 -2.46 11.78
CA GLU A 241 -21.10 -2.58 10.59
C GLU A 241 -20.41 -3.41 9.49
N ILE A 242 -19.10 -3.19 9.26
CA ILE A 242 -18.33 -4.02 8.32
C ILE A 242 -18.35 -5.49 8.74
N LEU A 243 -18.16 -5.78 10.04
CA LEU A 243 -18.18 -7.14 10.55
C LEU A 243 -19.57 -7.80 10.41
N ARG A 244 -20.66 -7.05 10.64
CA ARG A 244 -22.04 -7.55 10.44
C ARG A 244 -22.34 -7.91 8.99
N GLU A 245 -21.89 -7.08 8.04
CA GLU A 245 -22.02 -7.38 6.61
C GLU A 245 -21.31 -8.71 6.29
N ILE A 246 -20.09 -8.90 6.79
CA ILE A 246 -19.29 -10.13 6.58
C ILE A 246 -19.99 -11.37 7.18
N ILE A 247 -20.41 -11.28 8.44
CA ILE A 247 -21.13 -12.38 9.13
C ILE A 247 -22.38 -12.79 8.33
N SER A 248 -23.07 -11.82 7.75
CA SER A 248 -24.29 -12.06 6.97
C SER A 248 -23.99 -12.76 5.65
N HIS A 249 -22.94 -12.35 4.91
CA HIS A 249 -22.52 -13.05 3.69
C HIS A 249 -22.04 -14.48 3.95
N LEU A 250 -21.42 -14.72 5.11
CA LEU A 250 -20.95 -16.04 5.52
C LEU A 250 -22.07 -16.94 6.08
N ASN A 251 -23.30 -16.44 6.20
CA ASN A 251 -24.42 -17.11 6.87
C ASN A 251 -24.13 -17.51 8.34
N PHE A 252 -23.32 -16.72 9.04
CA PHE A 252 -22.95 -16.97 10.44
C PHE A 252 -23.86 -16.24 11.45
N SER A 253 -25.03 -15.77 11.01
CA SER A 253 -25.92 -14.93 11.83
C SER A 253 -26.37 -15.57 13.15
N GLN A 254 -26.49 -16.90 13.21
CA GLN A 254 -26.82 -17.63 14.44
C GLN A 254 -25.75 -17.50 15.53
N ASP A 255 -24.49 -17.34 15.11
CA ASP A 255 -23.33 -17.20 15.99
C ASP A 255 -22.87 -15.75 16.16
N GLN A 256 -23.60 -14.78 15.59
CA GLN A 256 -23.19 -13.38 15.54
C GLN A 256 -22.85 -12.82 16.92
N HIS A 257 -23.69 -13.06 17.94
CA HIS A 257 -23.42 -12.60 19.30
C HIS A 257 -22.06 -13.10 19.80
N LYS A 258 -21.75 -14.39 19.56
CA LYS A 258 -20.49 -14.98 20.00
C LYS A 258 -19.30 -14.46 19.19
N ILE A 259 -19.47 -14.28 17.89
CA ILE A 259 -18.43 -13.70 17.01
C ILE A 259 -18.10 -12.27 17.44
N MET A 260 -19.11 -11.48 17.79
CA MET A 260 -18.93 -10.06 18.15
C MET A 260 -18.46 -9.85 19.59
N GLU A 261 -18.63 -10.83 20.48
CA GLU A 261 -18.26 -10.73 21.90
C GLU A 261 -16.77 -10.43 22.09
N GLY A 262 -16.48 -9.19 22.52
CA GLY A 262 -15.11 -8.69 22.75
C GLY A 262 -14.30 -8.47 21.48
N THR A 263 -14.89 -8.67 20.29
CA THR A 263 -14.23 -8.47 19.02
C THR A 263 -14.13 -7.00 18.69
N ASN A 264 -12.95 -6.58 18.22
CA ASN A 264 -12.68 -5.22 17.77
C ASN A 264 -12.32 -5.26 16.28
N CYS A 265 -12.97 -4.41 15.50
CA CYS A 265 -12.74 -4.27 14.06
C CYS A 265 -12.28 -2.84 13.79
N ARG A 266 -11.08 -2.67 13.27
CA ARG A 266 -10.54 -1.37 12.85
C ARG A 266 -10.39 -1.37 11.35
N HIS A 267 -10.73 -0.28 10.69
CA HIS A 267 -10.66 -0.16 9.25
C HIS A 267 -9.90 1.07 8.81
N LEU A 268 -9.33 0.98 7.61
CA LEU A 268 -8.59 2.03 6.96
C LEU A 268 -9.19 2.27 5.59
N ILE A 269 -9.46 3.54 5.27
CA ILE A 269 -9.84 3.97 3.93
C ILE A 269 -8.56 4.47 3.26
N PHE A 270 -8.11 3.78 2.22
CA PHE A 270 -6.92 4.14 1.46
C PHE A 270 -7.33 4.78 0.13
N PRO A 271 -7.37 6.12 0.01
CA PRO A 271 -7.90 6.80 -1.18
C PRO A 271 -7.10 6.50 -2.47
N TYR A 272 -5.81 6.20 -2.34
CA TYR A 272 -4.90 6.02 -3.48
C TYR A 272 -4.35 4.59 -3.62
N PHE A 273 -4.97 3.62 -2.93
CA PHE A 273 -4.42 2.26 -2.82
C PHE A 273 -4.11 1.62 -4.19
N THR A 274 -5.03 1.78 -5.14
CA THR A 274 -4.88 1.25 -6.50
C THR A 274 -4.52 2.30 -7.54
N ALA A 275 -4.13 3.51 -7.13
CA ALA A 275 -3.73 4.57 -8.05
C ALA A 275 -2.57 4.19 -8.99
N PRO A 276 -1.53 3.44 -8.56
CA PRO A 276 -0.48 2.99 -9.46
C PRO A 276 -0.95 2.14 -10.65
N LEU A 277 -2.16 1.56 -10.59
CA LEU A 277 -2.73 0.72 -11.63
C LEU A 277 -3.53 1.49 -12.69
N LEU A 278 -3.72 2.80 -12.55
CA LEU A 278 -4.48 3.59 -13.51
C LEU A 278 -3.81 3.59 -14.90
N PRO A 279 -4.58 3.53 -16.00
CA PRO A 279 -4.04 3.60 -17.36
C PRO A 279 -3.44 4.97 -17.64
N SER A 280 -2.37 4.99 -18.45
CA SER A 280 -1.75 6.20 -18.98
C SER A 280 -1.25 7.21 -17.95
N ALA A 281 -0.98 6.76 -16.72
CA ALA A 281 -0.50 7.65 -15.69
C ALA A 281 0.99 7.97 -15.91
N ASP A 282 1.32 9.25 -16.02
CA ASP A 282 2.64 9.79 -16.33
C ASP A 282 3.62 9.49 -15.19
N LYS A 283 4.22 8.29 -15.22
CA LYS A 283 5.21 7.84 -14.23
C LYS A 283 6.61 8.26 -14.71
N PRO A 284 7.44 8.84 -13.83
CA PRO A 284 8.84 9.06 -14.14
C PRO A 284 9.57 7.74 -14.42
N GLU A 285 10.54 7.79 -15.33
CA GLU A 285 11.61 6.80 -15.36
C GLU A 285 12.39 6.79 -14.04
N VAL A 286 12.97 5.65 -13.66
CA VAL A 286 13.77 5.52 -12.42
C VAL A 286 14.85 6.60 -12.31
N VAL A 287 15.50 6.93 -13.41
CA VAL A 287 16.36 8.13 -13.50
C VAL A 287 15.97 8.87 -14.77
N PRO A 288 15.25 10.01 -14.66
CA PRO A 288 14.83 10.80 -15.81
C PRO A 288 16.00 11.32 -16.62
N ASN A 289 15.75 11.54 -17.91
CA ASN A 289 16.73 12.16 -18.79
C ASN A 289 17.02 13.60 -18.35
N GLY A 290 18.30 13.99 -18.42
CA GLY A 290 18.70 15.36 -18.05
C GLY A 290 18.92 15.58 -16.55
N VAL A 291 18.87 14.54 -15.71
CA VAL A 291 19.21 14.63 -14.28
C VAL A 291 20.43 13.79 -13.94
N GLY A 292 21.30 14.28 -13.06
CA GLY A 292 22.60 13.69 -12.77
C GLY A 292 22.67 12.81 -11.53
N ASN A 293 22.00 13.20 -10.46
CA ASN A 293 22.15 12.58 -9.14
C ASN A 293 20.82 12.40 -8.40
N LEU A 294 19.72 12.29 -9.13
CA LEU A 294 18.40 12.03 -8.55
C LEU A 294 17.71 10.88 -9.28
N ALA A 295 17.03 10.05 -8.51
CA ALA A 295 16.23 8.93 -8.97
C ALA A 295 14.85 8.92 -8.31
N PHE A 296 13.85 8.43 -9.04
CA PHE A 296 12.53 8.09 -8.53
C PHE A 296 12.46 6.59 -8.19
N ILE A 297 11.80 6.24 -7.09
CA ILE A 297 11.60 4.86 -6.64
C ILE A 297 10.17 4.63 -6.15
N GLY A 298 9.73 3.36 -6.12
CA GLY A 298 8.41 2.98 -5.61
C GLY A 298 7.34 2.77 -6.70
N GLN A 299 6.08 2.60 -6.29
CA GLN A 299 5.00 2.13 -7.19
C GLN A 299 4.57 3.15 -8.27
N PHE A 300 4.92 4.43 -8.08
CA PHE A 300 4.64 5.51 -9.02
C PHE A 300 5.81 5.83 -9.94
N THR A 301 6.89 5.05 -9.91
CA THR A 301 7.99 5.10 -10.88
C THR A 301 7.78 4.04 -11.96
N ASN A 302 8.27 4.25 -13.18
CA ASN A 302 8.19 3.27 -14.26
C ASN A 302 9.25 2.16 -14.11
N VAL A 303 8.77 0.92 -14.08
CA VAL A 303 9.55 -0.32 -14.18
C VAL A 303 8.76 -1.21 -15.14
N ASP A 304 9.19 -1.25 -16.40
CA ASP A 304 8.37 -1.74 -17.52
C ASP A 304 8.10 -3.25 -17.57
N ASP A 305 8.94 -4.03 -16.92
CA ASP A 305 8.98 -5.49 -16.96
C ASP A 305 8.33 -6.16 -15.76
N TYR A 306 7.64 -5.40 -14.90
CA TYR A 306 7.13 -5.93 -13.63
C TYR A 306 5.85 -5.20 -13.18
N PRO A 307 4.88 -5.86 -12.51
CA PRO A 307 3.65 -5.21 -12.07
C PRO A 307 3.85 -4.36 -10.81
N CYS A 308 3.23 -3.18 -10.73
CA CYS A 308 3.41 -2.21 -9.63
C CYS A 308 2.65 -2.54 -8.32
N LEU A 309 2.35 -3.82 -8.08
CA LEU A 309 1.48 -4.28 -7.00
C LEU A 309 2.19 -4.86 -5.78
N ASN A 310 3.51 -5.03 -5.84
CA ASN A 310 4.24 -5.81 -4.84
C ASN A 310 5.49 -5.09 -4.32
N ILE A 311 6.02 -5.62 -3.22
CA ILE A 311 7.27 -5.14 -2.59
C ILE A 311 8.44 -5.26 -3.58
N GLU A 312 8.45 -6.29 -4.43
CA GLU A 312 9.51 -6.49 -5.40
C GLU A 312 9.60 -5.33 -6.41
N TYR A 313 8.51 -4.66 -6.78
CA TYR A 313 8.54 -3.46 -7.62
C TYR A 313 9.34 -2.32 -6.96
N ALA A 314 9.13 -2.09 -5.66
CA ALA A 314 9.87 -1.09 -4.89
C ALA A 314 11.36 -1.45 -4.79
N VAL A 315 11.69 -2.72 -4.56
CA VAL A 315 13.07 -3.21 -4.53
C VAL A 315 13.75 -3.10 -5.89
N ARG A 316 13.04 -3.44 -6.99
CA ARG A 316 13.55 -3.34 -8.37
C ARG A 316 13.85 -1.89 -8.76
N SER A 317 12.94 -0.97 -8.46
CA SER A 317 13.16 0.47 -8.73
C SER A 317 14.34 1.01 -7.91
N ALA A 318 14.44 0.68 -6.62
CA ALA A 318 15.58 1.04 -5.78
C ALA A 318 16.91 0.48 -6.32
N ARG A 319 16.96 -0.81 -6.70
CA ARG A 319 18.16 -1.42 -7.30
C ARG A 319 18.57 -0.70 -8.58
N ARG A 320 17.63 -0.46 -9.50
CA ARG A 320 17.90 0.26 -10.76
C ARG A 320 18.42 1.67 -10.51
N ALA A 321 17.85 2.38 -9.55
CA ALA A 321 18.27 3.72 -9.17
C ALA A 321 19.73 3.72 -8.70
N VAL A 322 20.08 2.84 -7.76
CA VAL A 322 21.44 2.72 -7.22
C VAL A 322 22.43 2.35 -8.33
N TYR A 323 22.12 1.34 -9.14
CA TYR A 323 23.01 0.89 -10.22
C TYR A 323 23.27 2.00 -11.24
N LYS A 324 22.22 2.72 -11.65
CA LYS A 324 22.32 3.77 -12.68
C LYS A 324 23.04 5.01 -12.16
N LEU A 325 22.77 5.46 -10.93
CA LEU A 325 23.44 6.64 -10.36
C LEU A 325 24.90 6.38 -9.98
N LEU A 326 25.24 5.15 -9.57
CA LEU A 326 26.61 4.78 -9.17
C LEU A 326 27.44 4.15 -10.30
N GLY A 327 26.85 3.91 -11.47
CA GLY A 327 27.57 3.31 -12.61
C GLY A 327 28.00 1.86 -12.38
N LEU A 328 27.15 1.05 -11.73
CA LEU A 328 27.46 -0.33 -11.33
C LEU A 328 26.94 -1.39 -12.32
N GLY A 329 26.73 -1.04 -13.60
CA GLY A 329 26.04 -1.87 -14.59
C GLY A 329 26.75 -1.98 -15.92
#